data_AF-A0A1H9CWH3-F1
#
_entry.id   AF-A0A1H9CWH3-F1
#
_cell.length_a   1.000
_cell.length_b   1.000
_cell.length_c   1.000
_cell.angle_alpha   90.00
_cell.angle_beta   90.00
_cell.angle_gamma   90.00
#
_symmetry.space_group_name_H-M   'P 1'
#
loop_
_entity.id
_entity.type
_entity.pdbx_description
1 polymer ?
#
loop_
_entity_poly.entity_id
_entity_poly.type
_entity_poly.pdbx_seq_one_letter_code
_entity_poly.pdbx_strand_id
1 'polypeptide(L)' 'MKNETSPDKLWLQKEVIEYLRCAPSSFHSCERYDWLKERAIKDGRRRKYKKSDVLAFVERLQKSA' A
#
# COMPACT_ATOMS: atom_id res chain seq x y z
N MET A 1 -4.69 6.28 -28.20
CA MET A 1 -4.56 6.92 -26.87
C MET A 1 -3.18 6.57 -26.33
N LYS A 2 -2.35 7.57 -26.04
CA LYS A 2 -0.99 7.37 -25.51
C LYS A 2 -1.13 6.97 -24.03
N ASN A 3 -0.92 5.70 -23.70
CA ASN A 3 -0.73 5.30 -22.30
C ASN A 3 0.70 5.72 -21.90
N GLU A 4 0.88 7.01 -21.62
CA GLU A 4 1.99 7.48 -20.79
C GLU A 4 1.83 6.79 -19.43
N THR A 5 2.42 5.60 -19.34
CA THR A 5 2.50 4.85 -18.10
C THR A 5 3.55 5.54 -17.27
N SER A 6 3.18 6.69 -16.69
CA SER A 6 3.99 7.33 -15.66
C SER A 6 4.34 6.23 -14.66
N PRO A 7 5.62 6.00 -14.35
CA PRO A 7 6.00 4.92 -13.46
C PRO A 7 5.24 5.09 -12.15
N ASP A 8 4.47 4.07 -11.79
CA ASP A 8 3.59 4.12 -10.63
C ASP A 8 4.42 4.55 -9.41
N LYS A 9 4.00 5.63 -8.75
CA LYS A 9 4.78 6.22 -7.66
C LYS A 9 4.91 5.19 -6.55
N LEU A 10 6.15 4.82 -6.23
CA LEU A 10 6.44 3.91 -5.13
C LEU A 10 6.49 4.67 -3.81
N TRP A 11 5.76 4.16 -2.82
CA TRP A 11 5.73 4.65 -1.45
C TRP A 11 6.50 3.70 -0.53
N LEU A 12 7.25 4.28 0.40
CA LEU A 12 7.83 3.56 1.52
C LEU A 12 6.72 3.13 2.49
N GLN A 13 6.96 2.07 3.25
CA GLN A 13 6.03 1.62 4.29
C GLN A 13 5.58 2.75 5.24
N LYS A 14 6.49 3.67 5.61
CA LYS A 14 6.15 4.82 6.45
C LYS A 14 5.09 5.74 5.80
N GLU A 15 5.19 5.96 4.49
CA GLU A 15 4.26 6.80 3.74
C GLU A 15 2.89 6.12 3.64
N VAL A 16 2.87 4.80 3.46
CA VAL A 16 1.63 4.00 3.48
C VAL A 16 0.95 4.07 4.85
N ILE A 17 1.70 3.87 5.94
CA ILE A 17 1.15 3.91 7.31
C ILE A 17 0.58 5.30 7.62
N GLU A 18 1.29 6.36 7.24
CA GLU A 18 0.84 7.75 7.40
C GLU A 18 -0.43 8.01 6.58
N TYR A 19 -0.47 7.55 5.33
CA TYR A 19 -1.63 7.70 4.46
C TYR A 19 -2.87 6.96 4.98
N LEU A 20 -2.70 5.72 5.44
CA LEU A 20 -3.78 4.90 6.01
C LEU A 20 -4.17 5.34 7.43
N ARG A 21 -3.44 6.30 8.03
CA ARG A 21 -3.64 6.79 9.39
C ARG A 21 -3.78 5.68 10.42
N CYS A 22 -2.97 4.62 10.29
CA CYS A 22 -3.00 3.48 11.20
C CYS A 22 -1.76 3.45 12.10
N ALA A 23 -1.85 2.78 13.24
CA ALA A 23 -0.68 2.54 14.07
C ALA A 23 0.31 1.61 13.35
N PRO A 24 1.64 1.83 13.46
CA PRO A 24 2.63 0.95 12.87
C PRO A 24 2.49 -0.50 13.33
N SER A 25 2.17 -0.73 14.61
CA SER A 25 1.92 -2.07 15.16
C SER A 25 0.76 -2.76 14.45
N SER A 26 -0.38 -2.06 14.30
CA SER A 26 -1.56 -2.58 13.60
C SER A 26 -1.27 -2.92 12.15
N PHE A 27 -0.47 -2.11 11.44
CA PHE A 27 -0.08 -2.42 10.06
C PHE A 27 0.66 -3.76 9.93
N HIS A 28 1.53 -4.08 10.90
CA HIS A 28 2.30 -5.32 10.87
C HIS A 28 1.49 -6.54 11.29
N SER A 29 0.67 -6.43 12.33
CA SER A 29 -0.01 -7.59 12.93
C SER A 29 -1.42 -7.86 12.43
N CYS A 30 -2.13 -6.85 11.91
CA CYS A 30 -3.54 -7.02 11.53
C CYS A 30 -3.65 -7.63 10.11
N GLU A 31 -4.39 -8.74 10.01
CA GLU A 31 -4.63 -9.47 8.76
C GLU A 31 -5.31 -8.61 7.69
N ARG A 32 -6.05 -7.57 8.11
CA ARG A 32 -6.65 -6.59 7.20
C ARG A 32 -5.62 -6.00 6.23
N TYR A 33 -4.37 -5.83 6.65
CA TYR A 33 -3.31 -5.28 5.81
C TYR A 33 -2.50 -6.33 5.05
N ASP A 34 -2.77 -7.63 5.21
CA ASP A 34 -2.02 -8.71 4.56
C ASP A 34 -2.05 -8.57 3.04
N TRP A 35 -3.23 -8.30 2.48
CA TRP A 35 -3.39 -8.06 1.06
C TRP A 35 -2.43 -6.99 0.50
N LEU A 36 -2.18 -5.92 1.28
CA LEU A 36 -1.28 -4.84 0.88
C LEU A 36 0.18 -5.24 1.11
N LYS A 37 0.48 -5.94 2.23
CA LYS A 37 1.81 -6.45 2.57
C LYS A 37 2.33 -7.49 1.56
N GLU A 38 1.44 -8.31 1.00
CA GLU A 38 1.75 -9.31 -0.03
C GLU A 38 2.11 -8.68 -1.38
N ARG A 39 1.48 -7.55 -1.71
CA ARG A 39 1.77 -6.76 -2.92
C ARG A 39 3.01 -5.87 -2.80
N ALA A 40 3.66 -5.86 -1.64
CA ALA A 40 4.83 -5.05 -1.41
C ALA A 40 6.00 -5.50 -2.28
N ILE A 41 6.65 -4.54 -2.93
CA ILE A 41 7.89 -4.75 -3.67
C ILE A 41 9.06 -4.76 -2.68
N LYS A 42 9.84 -5.85 -2.68
CA LYS A 42 11.05 -5.96 -1.88
C LYS A 42 12.17 -5.13 -2.50
N ASP A 43 12.63 -4.12 -1.78
CA ASP A 43 13.68 -3.19 -2.17
C ASP A 43 14.82 -3.26 -1.13
N GLY A 44 15.67 -4.29 -1.27
CA GLY A 44 16.69 -4.62 -0.29
C GLY A 44 16.09 -5.02 1.06
N ARG A 45 16.38 -4.23 2.10
CA ARG A 45 15.82 -4.39 3.47
C ARG A 45 14.47 -3.69 3.65
N ARG A 46 14.02 -2.91 2.67
CA ARG A 46 12.79 -2.11 2.76
C ARG A 46 11.70 -2.72 1.89
N ARG A 47 10.45 -2.39 2.22
CA ARG A 47 9.28 -2.68 1.41
C ARG A 47 8.76 -1.37 0.81
N LYS A 48 8.51 -1.41 -0.49
CA LYS A 48 7.87 -0.33 -1.24
C LYS A 48 6.51 -0.80 -1.73
N TYR A 49 5.57 0.13 -1.86
CA TYR A 49 4.20 -0.15 -2.24
C TYR A 49 3.85 0.75 -3.41
N LYS A 50 3.18 0.20 -4.43
CA LYS A 50 2.65 1.05 -5.51
C LYS A 50 1.53 1.89 -4.95
N LYS A 51 1.48 3.16 -5.33
CA LYS A 51 0.41 4.06 -4.91
C LYS A 51 -0.96 3.53 -5.37
N SER A 52 -1.03 2.95 -6.58
CA SER A 52 -2.26 2.31 -7.08
C SER A 52 -2.75 1.16 -6.19
N ASP A 53 -1.86 0.28 -5.72
CA ASP A 53 -2.24 -0.81 -4.81
C ASP A 53 -2.77 -0.26 -3.47
N VAL A 54 -2.16 0.80 -2.94
CA VAL A 54 -2.63 1.45 -1.69
C VAL A 54 -4.01 2.07 -1.87
N LEU A 55 -4.28 2.72 -3.01
CA LEU A 55 -5.60 3.29 -3.31
C LEU A 55 -6.65 2.19 -3.47
N ALA A 56 -6.35 1.14 -4.23
CA ALA A 56 -7.23 -0.01 -4.41
C ALA A 56 -7.55 -0.71 -3.08
N PHE A 57 -6.59 -0.74 -2.15
CA PHE A 57 -6.82 -1.22 -0.79
C PHE A 57 -7.84 -0.36 -0.03
N VAL A 58 -7.71 0.97 -0.09
CA VAL A 58 -8.68 1.88 0.56
C VAL A 58 -10.08 1.71 -0.01
N GLU A 59 -10.21 1.60 -1.34
CA GLU A 59 -11.50 1.32 -1.98
C GLU A 59 -12.09 -0.02 -1.51
N ARG A 60 -11.25 -1.04 -1.34
CA ARG A 60 -11.67 -2.33 -0.79
C ARG A 60 -12.19 -2.18 0.64
N LEU A 61 -11.53 -1.40 1.49
CA LEU A 61 -11.97 -1.14 2.86
C LEU A 61 -13.34 -0.44 2.91
N GLN A 62 -13.59 0.50 1.98
CA GLN A 62 -14.86 1.21 1.91
C GLN A 62 -16.03 0.32 1.43
N LYS A 63 -15.77 -0.66 0.57
CA LYS A 63 -16.79 -1.59 0.06
C LYS A 63 -17.11 -2.75 1.00
N SER A 64 -16.26 -3.01 2.00
CA SER A 64 -16.47 -4.07 3.00
C SER A 64 -17.01 -3.53 4.34
N ALA A 65 -17.38 -2.24 4.39
CA ALA A 65 -18.07 -1.59 5.51
C ALA A 65 -19.55 -1.36 5.15
#